data_AF-A0A954GG83-F1
#
_entry.id   AF-A0A954GG83-F1
#
_cell.length_a   1.000
_cell.length_b   1.000
_cell.length_c   1.000
_cell.angle_alpha   90.00
_cell.angle_beta   90.00
_cell.angle_gamma   90.00
#
_symmetry.space_group_name_H-M   'P 1'
#
loop_
_entity.id
_entity.type
_entity.pdbx_description
1 polymer ?
#
loop_
_entity_poly.entity_id
_entity_poly.type
_entity_poly.pdbx_seq_one_letter_code
_entity_poly.pdbx_strand_id
1 'polypeptide(L)'
;MSLFNWCRCWVPFLVLTMMSESDQNAVAADQVPQYEWVNVTMNAAFAPRDGAGALSYDGRMWFIGGWNPIDTYREFFPRICNNEVWSSRDGDDWTLVKPNTFNDQSFDSTSDWEGRHTAGYAVYRDHIWIIGGDVNQGHYQNDVWNSVDGKKWEFVNRDKPLPWSPRALHYTVVHDDRIWVIGGQTMPAFAKESDVEAFYRDIWTTQNGIDWQEVKPQEPYWSPRGMIGGSAVMNGRIWILGGGTYDTPQTPKRNFYNDVWSSADGVSWTCHIESAPWEPRQYHDVAAWDDRLWVMEGYNGTSGNRKDVWHSTDGVEWHELPETPWKPRHAASLYVHIDALWMVAGNNMEPDVWKLVRK
;
A
#
# COMPACT_ATOMS: atom_id res chain seq x y z
N MET A 1 -93.76 34.83 -19.90
CA MET A 1 -92.89 33.74 -20.40
C MET A 1 -91.50 34.31 -20.59
N SER A 2 -90.64 34.21 -19.56
CA SER A 2 -89.24 34.61 -19.62
C SER A 2 -88.37 33.40 -19.28
N LEU A 3 -87.36 33.16 -20.10
CA LEU A 3 -86.39 32.08 -20.01
C LEU A 3 -85.47 32.27 -18.80
N PHE A 4 -85.31 31.23 -17.98
CA PHE A 4 -84.31 31.13 -16.91
C PHE A 4 -83.10 30.32 -17.42
N ASN A 5 -81.92 30.93 -17.35
CA ASN A 5 -80.61 30.34 -17.62
C ASN A 5 -80.23 29.32 -16.54
N TRP A 6 -79.70 28.17 -16.94
CA TRP A 6 -78.99 27.23 -16.06
C TRP A 6 -77.50 27.26 -16.42
N CYS A 7 -76.68 27.82 -15.53
CA CYS A 7 -75.22 27.72 -15.58
C CYS A 7 -74.79 26.58 -14.64
N ARG A 8 -74.22 25.50 -15.21
CA ARG A 8 -73.53 24.45 -14.45
C ARG A 8 -72.08 24.88 -14.24
N CYS A 9 -71.70 25.21 -13.02
CA CYS A 9 -70.29 25.36 -12.63
C CYS A 9 -69.65 23.98 -12.46
N TRP A 10 -68.61 23.71 -13.26
CA TRP A 10 -67.66 22.63 -13.04
C TRP A 10 -66.63 23.09 -12.00
N VAL A 11 -66.41 22.30 -10.94
CA VAL A 11 -65.28 22.46 -10.01
C VAL A 11 -64.15 21.55 -10.51
N PRO A 12 -62.98 22.06 -10.90
CA PRO A 12 -61.84 21.19 -11.16
C PRO A 12 -61.24 20.78 -9.82
N PHE A 13 -61.20 19.48 -9.54
CA PHE A 13 -60.32 18.94 -8.51
C PHE A 13 -58.88 19.12 -8.99
N LEU A 14 -58.15 20.05 -8.38
CA LEU A 14 -56.71 20.16 -8.53
C LEU A 14 -56.09 19.02 -7.72
N VAL A 15 -55.62 17.97 -8.39
CA VAL A 15 -54.69 17.01 -7.75
C VAL A 15 -53.36 17.73 -7.64
N LEU A 16 -53.04 18.19 -6.43
CA LEU A 16 -51.74 18.76 -6.11
C LEU A 16 -50.75 17.60 -5.99
N THR A 17 -50.14 17.21 -7.10
CA THR A 17 -48.94 16.37 -7.04
C THR A 17 -47.83 17.25 -6.48
N MET A 18 -47.51 17.13 -5.19
CA MET A 18 -46.25 17.64 -4.68
C MET A 18 -45.13 16.85 -5.37
N MET A 19 -44.53 17.44 -6.40
CA MET A 19 -43.19 17.03 -6.81
C MET A 19 -42.27 17.46 -5.67
N SER A 20 -41.60 16.49 -5.05
CA SER A 20 -40.55 16.77 -4.08
C SER A 20 -39.45 17.57 -4.78
N GLU A 21 -38.96 18.61 -4.12
CA GLU A 21 -37.72 19.32 -4.47
C GLU A 21 -36.50 18.41 -4.20
N SER A 22 -36.45 17.23 -4.82
CA SER A 22 -35.36 16.26 -4.65
C SER A 22 -34.59 15.95 -5.93
N ASP A 23 -34.90 16.60 -7.05
CA ASP A 23 -34.29 16.28 -8.36
C ASP A 23 -33.51 17.44 -9.00
N GLN A 24 -32.87 18.30 -8.18
CA GLN A 24 -31.97 19.37 -8.70
C GLN A 24 -30.53 19.30 -8.20
N ASN A 25 -30.13 18.25 -7.49
CA ASN A 25 -28.72 17.91 -7.36
C ASN A 25 -28.44 16.65 -8.17
N ALA A 26 -28.59 16.77 -9.49
CA ALA A 26 -27.81 15.92 -10.38
C ALA A 26 -26.35 16.24 -10.06
N VAL A 27 -25.70 15.36 -9.31
CA VAL A 27 -24.25 15.36 -9.09
C VAL A 27 -23.64 15.52 -10.47
N ALA A 28 -23.01 16.67 -10.72
CA ALA A 28 -22.21 16.84 -11.91
C ALA A 28 -21.25 15.66 -11.93
N ALA A 29 -21.28 14.85 -12.99
CA ALA A 29 -20.33 13.75 -13.16
C ALA A 29 -18.94 14.33 -12.91
N ASP A 30 -18.33 13.94 -11.80
CA ASP A 30 -17.06 14.50 -11.37
C ASP A 30 -16.06 14.18 -12.48
N GLN A 31 -15.66 15.19 -13.25
CA GLN A 31 -14.84 14.95 -14.43
C GLN A 31 -13.53 14.35 -13.95
N VAL A 32 -13.25 13.12 -14.40
CA VAL A 32 -11.97 12.45 -14.12
C VAL A 32 -10.84 13.42 -14.55
N PRO A 33 -9.98 13.86 -13.60
CA PRO A 33 -8.88 14.74 -13.94
C PRO A 33 -7.96 14.09 -14.98
N GLN A 34 -7.34 14.92 -15.80
CA GLN A 34 -6.30 14.44 -16.71
C GLN A 34 -4.96 14.41 -15.99
N TYR A 35 -4.21 13.33 -16.21
CA TYR A 35 -2.89 13.15 -15.62
C TYR A 35 -1.82 12.90 -16.70
N GLU A 36 -0.57 13.16 -16.35
CA GLU A 36 0.59 12.89 -17.19
C GLU A 36 1.71 12.24 -16.38
N TRP A 37 2.31 11.19 -16.94
CA TRP A 37 3.55 10.64 -16.44
C TRP A 37 4.74 11.42 -17.00
N VAL A 38 5.55 11.98 -16.10
CA VAL A 38 6.80 12.65 -16.40
C VAL A 38 7.94 11.69 -16.05
N ASN A 39 8.83 11.43 -17.02
CA ASN A 39 10.10 10.78 -16.75
C ASN A 39 11.00 11.75 -15.98
N VAL A 40 11.36 11.40 -14.75
CA VAL A 40 12.26 12.22 -13.93
C VAL A 40 13.69 11.81 -14.24
N THR A 41 13.98 10.52 -14.11
CA THR A 41 15.27 9.95 -14.51
C THR A 41 15.12 8.46 -14.81
N MET A 42 15.94 7.95 -15.73
CA MET A 42 16.08 6.51 -15.99
C MET A 42 17.30 5.90 -15.30
N ASN A 43 18.07 6.71 -14.57
CA ASN A 43 19.35 6.32 -14.00
C ASN A 43 19.56 7.00 -12.64
N ALA A 44 18.69 6.68 -11.68
CA ALA A 44 18.86 7.14 -10.31
C ALA A 44 20.18 6.63 -9.70
N ALA A 45 20.70 7.34 -8.70
CA ALA A 45 22.03 7.08 -8.13
C ALA A 45 22.14 5.75 -7.36
N PHE A 46 21.01 5.16 -6.96
CA PHE A 46 20.96 3.90 -6.23
C PHE A 46 20.96 2.69 -7.17
N ALA A 47 21.47 1.55 -6.69
CA ALA A 47 21.34 0.30 -7.42
C ALA A 47 19.85 -0.13 -7.54
N PRO A 48 19.42 -0.71 -8.68
CA PRO A 48 18.05 -1.15 -8.90
C PRO A 48 17.65 -2.21 -7.87
N ARG A 49 16.36 -2.21 -7.49
CA ARG A 49 15.86 -3.09 -6.42
C ARG A 49 14.35 -3.23 -6.45
N ASP A 50 13.91 -4.27 -5.75
CA ASP A 50 12.54 -4.67 -5.50
C ASP A 50 12.18 -4.43 -4.02
N GLY A 51 10.93 -4.06 -3.72
CA GLY A 51 10.36 -4.06 -2.38
C GLY A 51 10.99 -3.08 -1.40
N ALA A 52 11.67 -2.05 -1.90
CA ALA A 52 12.23 -1.04 -1.01
C ALA A 52 11.12 -0.23 -0.32
N GLY A 53 11.39 0.18 0.92
CA GLY A 53 10.50 1.07 1.66
C GLY A 53 10.44 2.44 1.00
N ALA A 54 9.22 2.95 0.84
CA ALA A 54 8.92 4.20 0.13
C ALA A 54 8.12 5.11 1.06
N LEU A 55 8.75 6.16 1.59
CA LEU A 55 8.11 7.07 2.54
C LEU A 55 8.35 8.53 2.18
N SER A 56 7.34 9.37 2.39
CA SER A 56 7.40 10.82 2.20
C SER A 56 7.37 11.50 3.57
N TYR A 57 8.48 12.13 3.96
CA TYR A 57 8.65 12.73 5.28
C TYR A 57 9.64 13.89 5.25
N ASP A 58 9.35 14.97 5.99
CA ASP A 58 10.17 16.18 6.08
C ASP A 58 10.52 16.80 4.71
N GLY A 59 9.53 16.77 3.79
CA GLY A 59 9.70 17.27 2.42
C GLY A 59 10.74 16.49 1.61
N ARG A 60 10.93 15.19 1.92
CA ARG A 60 11.81 14.28 1.19
C ARG A 60 11.13 12.93 0.95
N MET A 61 11.46 12.28 -0.16
CA MET A 61 11.26 10.86 -0.38
C MET A 61 12.40 10.09 0.29
N TRP A 62 12.08 9.01 0.98
CA TRP A 62 13.01 8.11 1.67
C TRP A 62 12.88 6.71 1.07
N PHE A 63 13.99 6.20 0.56
CA PHE A 63 14.08 4.90 -0.12
C PHE A 63 14.97 3.96 0.68
N ILE A 64 14.37 2.90 1.23
CA ILE A 64 14.92 2.16 2.37
C ILE A 64 15.06 0.68 2.02
N GLY A 65 16.28 0.15 2.09
CA GLY A 65 16.56 -1.26 1.86
C GLY A 65 16.20 -1.71 0.44
N GLY A 66 15.58 -2.90 0.34
CA GLY A 66 15.17 -3.56 -0.90
C GLY A 66 15.94 -4.86 -1.17
N TRP A 67 15.54 -5.56 -2.23
CA TRP A 67 16.10 -6.82 -2.68
C TRP A 67 16.65 -6.73 -4.10
N ASN A 68 17.83 -7.31 -4.31
CA ASN A 68 18.42 -7.53 -5.63
C ASN A 68 19.28 -8.82 -5.61
N PRO A 69 18.89 -9.85 -6.36
CA PRO A 69 19.60 -11.13 -6.38
C PRO A 69 20.73 -11.20 -7.41
N ILE A 70 20.91 -10.19 -8.25
CA ILE A 70 21.78 -10.24 -9.43
C ILE A 70 23.25 -10.09 -9.01
N ASP A 71 24.09 -11.03 -9.45
CA ASP A 71 25.48 -11.12 -9.02
C ASP A 71 26.36 -9.91 -9.38
N THR A 72 26.01 -9.14 -10.41
CA THR A 72 26.74 -7.91 -10.76
C THR A 72 26.50 -6.76 -9.79
N TYR A 73 25.50 -6.86 -8.89
CA TYR A 73 25.17 -5.82 -7.89
C TYR A 73 25.60 -6.20 -6.46
N ARG A 74 26.46 -7.20 -6.29
CA ARG A 74 26.91 -7.68 -4.96
C ARG A 74 27.67 -6.64 -4.13
N GLU A 75 28.22 -5.62 -4.79
CA GLU A 75 28.76 -4.45 -4.08
C GLU A 75 27.70 -3.73 -3.24
N PHE A 76 26.46 -3.64 -3.74
CA PHE A 76 25.34 -2.98 -3.07
C PHE A 76 24.45 -3.94 -2.28
N PHE A 77 24.36 -5.19 -2.72
CA PHE A 77 23.53 -6.26 -2.14
C PHE A 77 24.35 -7.51 -1.84
N PRO A 78 25.34 -7.43 -0.94
CA PRO A 78 26.22 -8.57 -0.64
C PRO A 78 25.43 -9.76 -0.09
N ARG A 79 24.30 -9.50 0.58
CA ARG A 79 23.39 -10.51 1.15
C ARG A 79 21.99 -10.49 0.52
N ILE A 80 21.87 -10.20 -0.78
CA ILE A 80 20.62 -10.07 -1.59
C ILE A 80 19.62 -8.99 -1.14
N CYS A 81 19.51 -8.72 0.16
CA CYS A 81 18.89 -7.52 0.70
C CYS A 81 19.98 -6.61 1.27
N ASN A 82 19.69 -5.32 1.36
CA ASN A 82 20.59 -4.35 2.01
C ASN A 82 19.81 -3.46 2.99
N ASN A 83 20.54 -2.69 3.79
CA ASN A 83 19.96 -1.80 4.80
C ASN A 83 20.41 -0.33 4.67
N GLU A 84 20.71 0.08 3.46
CA GLU A 84 21.01 1.48 3.19
C GLU A 84 19.74 2.33 3.13
N VAL A 85 19.92 3.64 3.30
CA VAL A 85 18.85 4.63 3.22
C VAL A 85 19.27 5.72 2.24
N TRP A 86 18.43 5.94 1.24
CA TRP A 86 18.55 7.04 0.29
C TRP A 86 17.45 8.06 0.51
N SER A 87 17.68 9.27 0.03
CA SER A 87 16.67 10.32 0.10
C SER A 87 16.80 11.32 -1.04
N SER A 88 15.67 11.88 -1.47
CA SER A 88 15.61 12.92 -2.49
C SER A 88 14.46 13.89 -2.22
N ARG A 89 14.56 15.12 -2.75
CA ARG A 89 13.46 16.09 -2.76
C ARG A 89 12.69 16.11 -4.08
N ASP A 90 13.29 15.59 -5.14
CA ASP A 90 12.82 15.78 -6.51
C ASP A 90 12.84 14.50 -7.36
N GLY A 91 13.34 13.39 -6.80
CA GLY A 91 13.41 12.11 -7.47
C GLY A 91 14.56 11.98 -8.47
N ASP A 92 15.36 13.02 -8.70
CA ASP A 92 16.53 13.00 -9.57
C ASP A 92 17.83 13.01 -8.76
N ASP A 93 17.97 13.94 -7.82
CA ASP A 93 19.13 14.03 -6.93
C ASP A 93 18.91 13.19 -5.66
N TRP A 94 19.52 12.00 -5.64
CA TRP A 94 19.45 11.06 -4.52
C TRP A 94 20.73 11.10 -3.69
N THR A 95 20.57 11.39 -2.39
CA THR A 95 21.66 11.35 -1.41
C THR A 95 21.62 10.05 -0.62
N LEU A 96 22.75 9.32 -0.57
CA LEU A 96 22.95 8.21 0.36
C LEU A 96 23.05 8.74 1.78
N VAL A 97 22.00 8.54 2.57
CA VAL A 97 21.87 9.03 3.94
C VAL A 97 22.60 8.12 4.92
N LYS A 98 22.39 6.81 4.77
CA LYS A 98 22.99 5.75 5.58
C LYS A 98 23.54 4.67 4.66
N PRO A 99 24.86 4.40 4.67
CA PRO A 99 25.44 3.29 3.93
C PRO A 99 24.95 1.91 4.42
N ASN A 100 25.06 0.90 3.55
CA ASN A 100 24.82 -0.48 3.94
C ASN A 100 25.82 -0.94 5.00
N THR A 101 25.30 -1.39 6.15
CA THR A 101 26.07 -2.05 7.22
C THR A 101 25.84 -3.56 7.21
N PHE A 102 24.77 -4.02 6.56
CA PHE A 102 24.41 -5.43 6.42
C PHE A 102 25.25 -6.15 5.35
N ASN A 103 26.55 -6.32 5.62
CA ASN A 103 27.51 -6.81 4.63
C ASN A 103 27.70 -8.33 4.63
N ASP A 104 27.77 -8.96 5.80
CA ASP A 104 28.03 -10.39 5.92
C ASP A 104 27.36 -10.99 7.17
N GLN A 105 27.73 -12.23 7.51
CA GLN A 105 27.17 -12.97 8.64
C GLN A 105 27.66 -12.47 10.01
N SER A 106 28.68 -11.61 10.06
CA SER A 106 29.17 -10.99 11.30
C SER A 106 28.34 -9.78 11.75
N PHE A 107 27.33 -9.39 10.97
CA PHE A 107 26.43 -8.29 11.29
C PHE A 107 25.75 -8.47 12.65
N ASP A 108 25.76 -7.41 13.46
CA ASP A 108 25.07 -7.35 14.76
C ASP A 108 23.69 -6.73 14.59
N SER A 109 22.66 -7.59 14.53
CA SER A 109 21.25 -7.20 14.42
C SER A 109 20.70 -6.49 15.66
N THR A 110 21.50 -6.35 16.72
CA THR A 110 21.14 -5.51 17.87
C THR A 110 21.64 -4.08 17.74
N SER A 111 22.54 -3.80 16.79
CA SER A 111 23.15 -2.47 16.58
C SER A 111 22.55 -1.70 15.41
N ASP A 112 21.98 -2.41 14.44
CA ASP A 112 21.32 -1.86 13.26
C ASP A 112 20.34 -2.91 12.71
N TRP A 113 19.42 -2.48 11.84
CA TRP A 113 18.40 -3.36 11.27
C TRP A 113 18.95 -4.17 10.10
N GLU A 114 18.59 -5.44 10.01
CA GLU A 114 18.96 -6.28 8.87
C GLU A 114 18.33 -5.82 7.56
N GLY A 115 19.01 -6.06 6.44
CA GLY A 115 18.48 -5.72 5.12
C GLY A 115 17.19 -6.47 4.78
N ARG A 116 16.23 -5.76 4.17
CA ARG A 116 14.86 -6.25 3.95
C ARG A 116 14.12 -5.56 2.80
N HIS A 117 13.09 -6.22 2.26
CA HIS A 117 12.28 -5.78 1.10
C HIS A 117 10.75 -5.98 1.27
N THR A 118 10.31 -6.47 2.43
CA THR A 118 8.89 -6.76 2.69
C THR A 118 8.44 -6.27 4.06
N ALA A 119 9.20 -5.34 4.63
CA ALA A 119 8.92 -4.74 5.92
C ALA A 119 7.67 -3.88 5.91
N GLY A 120 7.08 -3.72 7.09
CA GLY A 120 6.15 -2.63 7.33
C GLY A 120 6.88 -1.30 7.38
N TYR A 121 6.50 -0.35 6.54
CA TYR A 121 7.07 1.00 6.53
C TYR A 121 5.99 2.03 6.85
N ALA A 122 6.30 2.97 7.74
CA ALA A 122 5.36 4.03 8.12
C ALA A 122 6.07 5.34 8.47
N VAL A 123 5.40 6.46 8.24
CA VAL A 123 5.76 7.75 8.85
C VAL A 123 4.75 8.03 9.94
N TYR A 124 5.21 8.14 11.18
CA TYR A 124 4.33 8.33 12.33
C TYR A 124 5.03 9.12 13.43
N ARG A 125 4.37 10.18 13.90
CA ARG A 125 4.86 11.08 14.95
C ARG A 125 6.30 11.54 14.71
N ASP A 126 6.55 12.11 13.53
CA ASP A 126 7.87 12.67 13.14
C ASP A 126 9.01 11.65 13.05
N HIS A 127 8.67 10.38 12.85
CA HIS A 127 9.65 9.31 12.66
C HIS A 127 9.30 8.45 11.45
N ILE A 128 10.34 7.94 10.81
CA ILE A 128 10.32 6.83 9.86
C ILE A 128 10.35 5.54 10.69
N TRP A 129 9.45 4.61 10.41
CA TRP A 129 9.34 3.33 11.12
C TRP A 129 9.56 2.15 10.17
N ILE A 130 10.22 1.11 10.69
CA ILE A 130 10.36 -0.21 10.10
C ILE A 130 9.76 -1.22 11.09
N ILE A 131 8.80 -2.02 10.65
CA ILE A 131 8.10 -3.03 11.46
C ILE A 131 8.27 -4.40 10.78
N GLY A 132 9.17 -5.22 11.30
CA GLY A 132 9.41 -6.61 10.91
C GLY A 132 9.49 -6.86 9.40
N GLY A 133 8.90 -7.99 8.96
CA GLY A 133 8.27 -8.14 7.66
C GLY A 133 9.02 -8.88 6.55
N ASP A 134 10.26 -9.30 6.75
CA ASP A 134 10.99 -10.14 5.78
C ASP A 134 11.40 -11.51 6.34
N VAL A 135 11.74 -12.43 5.44
CA VAL A 135 12.14 -13.82 5.69
C VAL A 135 13.40 -14.25 4.92
N ASN A 136 13.91 -13.42 4.01
CA ASN A 136 15.02 -13.80 3.12
C ASN A 136 16.35 -14.09 3.84
N GLN A 137 16.41 -13.82 5.14
CA GLN A 137 17.59 -13.97 6.00
C GLN A 137 17.62 -15.33 6.69
N GLY A 138 16.59 -16.16 6.47
CA GLY A 138 16.45 -17.50 7.06
C GLY A 138 15.59 -17.54 8.32
N HIS A 139 15.13 -16.37 8.78
CA HIS A 139 14.29 -16.14 9.97
C HIS A 139 13.30 -15.01 9.70
N TYR A 140 12.24 -14.93 10.51
CA TYR A 140 11.27 -13.84 10.39
C TYR A 140 11.78 -12.61 11.13
N GLN A 141 11.78 -11.47 10.47
CA GLN A 141 12.08 -10.21 11.13
C GLN A 141 10.88 -9.77 11.98
N ASN A 142 11.13 -9.63 13.28
CA ASN A 142 10.16 -9.31 14.33
C ASN A 142 10.63 -8.12 15.20
N ASP A 143 11.54 -7.33 14.66
CA ASP A 143 12.09 -6.10 15.22
C ASP A 143 11.32 -4.87 14.76
N VAL A 144 11.31 -3.84 15.60
CA VAL A 144 10.73 -2.52 15.34
C VAL A 144 11.82 -1.49 15.47
N TRP A 145 12.05 -0.73 14.40
CA TRP A 145 13.01 0.35 14.36
C TRP A 145 12.35 1.66 14.00
N ASN A 146 12.88 2.75 14.52
CA ASN A 146 12.49 4.07 14.05
C ASN A 146 13.70 5.02 13.91
N SER A 147 13.49 6.10 13.17
CA SER A 147 14.48 7.15 12.99
C SER A 147 13.83 8.48 12.64
N VAL A 148 14.38 9.58 13.16
CA VAL A 148 13.98 10.94 12.77
C VAL A 148 14.71 11.43 11.51
N ASP A 149 15.85 10.82 11.16
CA ASP A 149 16.77 11.35 10.14
C ASP A 149 17.24 10.31 9.12
N GLY A 150 16.78 9.06 9.24
CA GLY A 150 17.19 7.92 8.41
C GLY A 150 18.65 7.50 8.58
N LYS A 151 19.44 8.17 9.44
CA LYS A 151 20.86 7.89 9.71
C LYS A 151 21.03 7.06 10.96
N LYS A 152 20.41 7.51 12.05
CA LYS A 152 20.47 6.86 13.37
C LYS A 152 19.13 6.20 13.64
N TRP A 153 19.19 4.90 13.92
CA TRP A 153 18.01 4.08 14.14
C TRP A 153 17.97 3.59 15.57
N GLU A 154 16.79 3.63 16.18
CA GLU A 154 16.52 3.11 17.51
C GLU A 154 15.81 1.76 17.41
N PHE A 155 16.32 0.75 18.14
CA PHE A 155 15.67 -0.56 18.26
C PHE A 155 14.59 -0.50 19.34
N VAL A 156 13.36 -0.20 18.92
CA VAL A 156 12.25 0.19 19.79
C VAL A 156 11.78 -0.94 20.70
N ASN A 157 11.65 -2.17 20.19
CA ASN A 157 11.06 -3.29 20.94
C ASN A 157 12.10 -4.31 21.47
N ARG A 158 13.34 -3.87 21.71
CA ARG A 158 14.47 -4.73 22.13
C ARG A 158 14.14 -5.73 23.24
N ASP A 159 13.42 -5.28 24.26
CA ASP A 159 13.11 -6.08 25.45
C ASP A 159 11.67 -6.61 25.46
N LYS A 160 10.91 -6.37 24.38
CA LYS A 160 9.50 -6.74 24.29
C LYS A 160 9.18 -7.35 22.92
N PRO A 161 9.13 -8.69 22.83
CA PRO A 161 8.73 -9.38 21.61
C PRO A 161 7.35 -8.90 21.12
N LEU A 162 7.17 -8.89 19.80
CA LEU A 162 5.86 -8.65 19.19
C LEU A 162 4.86 -9.70 19.68
N PRO A 163 3.59 -9.33 19.93
CA PRO A 163 2.60 -10.25 20.50
C PRO A 163 2.00 -11.23 19.49
N TRP A 164 2.35 -11.10 18.21
CA TRP A 164 1.83 -11.94 17.13
C TRP A 164 2.85 -12.95 16.64
N SER A 165 2.32 -14.02 16.03
CA SER A 165 3.12 -15.07 15.40
C SER A 165 3.95 -14.57 14.21
N PRO A 166 5.09 -15.23 13.89
CA PRO A 166 5.99 -14.84 12.81
C PRO A 166 5.26 -14.61 11.48
N ARG A 167 5.60 -13.52 10.78
CA ARG A 167 4.95 -13.14 9.52
C ARG A 167 5.80 -12.24 8.63
N ALA A 168 5.54 -12.32 7.33
CA ALA A 168 5.96 -11.38 6.31
C ALA A 168 4.76 -10.90 5.50
N LEU A 169 4.97 -9.95 4.57
CA LEU A 169 3.97 -9.48 3.61
C LEU A 169 2.72 -8.84 4.25
N HIS A 170 2.82 -8.33 5.48
CA HIS A 170 1.69 -7.69 6.15
C HIS A 170 1.49 -6.27 5.62
N TYR A 171 0.25 -5.79 5.63
CA TYR A 171 -0.01 -4.38 5.37
C TYR A 171 0.41 -3.57 6.59
N THR A 172 1.00 -2.41 6.34
CA THR A 172 1.31 -1.41 7.37
C THR A 172 0.67 -0.09 7.00
N VAL A 173 -0.11 0.48 7.91
CA VAL A 173 -0.83 1.74 7.66
C VAL A 173 -0.85 2.59 8.91
N VAL A 174 -0.82 3.92 8.73
CA VAL A 174 -1.01 4.87 9.82
C VAL A 174 -2.42 5.45 9.71
N HIS A 175 -3.22 5.24 10.74
CA HIS A 175 -4.61 5.69 10.79
C HIS A 175 -5.02 5.94 12.24
N ASP A 176 -5.82 6.98 12.49
CA ASP A 176 -6.33 7.32 13.82
C ASP A 176 -5.24 7.37 14.91
N ASP A 177 -4.17 8.16 14.63
CA ASP A 177 -3.00 8.32 15.51
C ASP A 177 -2.37 7.00 15.97
N ARG A 178 -2.33 6.00 15.09
CA ARG A 178 -1.78 4.67 15.36
C ARG A 178 -1.11 4.08 14.14
N ILE A 179 -0.10 3.23 14.37
CA ILE A 179 0.43 2.29 13.37
C ILE A 179 -0.40 1.01 13.45
N TRP A 180 -0.76 0.46 12.30
CA TRP A 180 -1.54 -0.77 12.17
C TRP A 180 -0.75 -1.80 11.34
N VAL A 181 -0.75 -3.04 11.81
CA VAL A 181 -0.25 -4.22 11.11
C VAL A 181 -1.45 -5.12 10.81
N ILE A 182 -1.67 -5.42 9.54
CA ILE A 182 -2.87 -6.15 9.08
C ILE A 182 -2.45 -7.34 8.22
N GLY A 183 -2.92 -8.53 8.57
CA GLY A 183 -2.70 -9.75 7.78
C GLY A 183 -1.23 -10.17 7.68
N GLY A 184 -0.84 -10.64 6.49
CA GLY A 184 0.45 -11.27 6.22
C GLY A 184 0.40 -12.80 6.35
N GLN A 185 1.56 -13.45 6.31
CA GLN A 185 1.64 -14.90 6.41
C GLN A 185 3.01 -15.40 6.85
N THR A 186 3.09 -16.67 7.24
CA THR A 186 4.34 -17.42 7.30
C THR A 186 4.81 -17.82 5.90
N MET A 187 6.12 -17.99 5.73
CA MET A 187 6.78 -18.46 4.51
C MET A 187 7.80 -19.57 4.83
N PRO A 188 7.34 -20.80 5.16
CA PRO A 188 8.20 -21.90 5.63
C PRO A 188 9.28 -22.34 4.62
N ALA A 189 9.14 -22.00 3.34
CA ALA A 189 10.18 -22.24 2.33
C ALA A 189 11.43 -21.34 2.52
N PHE A 190 11.29 -20.21 3.22
CA PHE A 190 12.35 -19.21 3.39
C PHE A 190 12.88 -19.16 4.82
N ALA A 191 12.04 -19.42 5.83
CA ALA A 191 12.43 -19.38 7.24
C ALA A 191 11.99 -20.64 7.99
N LYS A 192 12.97 -21.38 8.53
CA LYS A 192 12.76 -22.67 9.25
C LYS A 192 12.25 -22.51 10.68
N GLU A 193 12.26 -21.29 11.20
CA GLU A 193 11.78 -20.99 12.56
C GLU A 193 10.30 -21.31 12.75
N SER A 194 9.54 -21.36 11.64
CA SER A 194 8.18 -21.86 11.63
C SER A 194 7.97 -22.71 10.38
N ASP A 195 8.05 -24.04 10.54
CA ASP A 195 7.58 -25.01 9.55
C ASP A 195 6.03 -25.04 9.47
N VAL A 196 5.35 -24.30 10.35
CA VAL A 196 3.89 -24.20 10.39
C VAL A 196 3.43 -23.09 9.44
N GLU A 197 2.63 -23.47 8.45
CA GLU A 197 1.92 -22.56 7.58
C GLU A 197 0.78 -21.84 8.34
N ALA A 198 0.70 -20.53 8.15
CA ALA A 198 -0.42 -19.70 8.54
C ALA A 198 -0.60 -18.51 7.57
N PHE A 199 -1.86 -18.25 7.21
CA PHE A 199 -2.28 -17.04 6.50
C PHE A 199 -3.12 -16.20 7.45
N TYR A 200 -2.71 -14.96 7.68
CA TYR A 200 -3.29 -14.13 8.71
C TYR A 200 -4.36 -13.17 8.16
N ARG A 201 -5.36 -12.91 9.00
CA ARG A 201 -6.36 -11.85 8.85
C ARG A 201 -6.63 -11.10 10.15
N ASP A 202 -5.70 -11.19 11.09
CA ASP A 202 -5.72 -10.44 12.33
C ASP A 202 -5.20 -9.01 12.10
N ILE A 203 -5.50 -8.16 13.07
CA ILE A 203 -5.21 -6.73 13.03
C ILE A 203 -4.57 -6.37 14.37
N TRP A 204 -3.43 -5.69 14.31
CA TRP A 204 -2.72 -5.21 15.48
C TRP A 204 -2.44 -3.72 15.33
N THR A 205 -2.50 -2.99 16.43
CA THR A 205 -2.27 -1.55 16.43
C THR A 205 -1.45 -1.07 17.62
N THR A 206 -0.67 -0.01 17.43
CA THR A 206 0.16 0.61 18.47
C THR A 206 0.24 2.12 18.32
N GLN A 207 0.56 2.81 19.41
CA GLN A 207 0.93 4.22 19.41
C GLN A 207 2.42 4.47 19.68
N ASN A 208 3.19 3.41 19.95
CA ASN A 208 4.59 3.55 20.39
C ASN A 208 5.54 2.45 19.87
N GLY A 209 5.05 1.47 19.11
CA GLY A 209 5.90 0.38 18.59
C GLY A 209 6.22 -0.73 19.61
N ILE A 210 5.78 -0.58 20.87
CA ILE A 210 6.08 -1.48 21.99
C ILE A 210 4.79 -2.15 22.48
N ASP A 211 3.77 -1.34 22.76
CA ASP A 211 2.48 -1.76 23.27
C ASP A 211 1.51 -1.95 22.11
N TRP A 212 1.38 -3.20 21.69
CA TRP A 212 0.50 -3.60 20.60
C TRP A 212 -0.81 -4.18 21.14
N GLN A 213 -1.92 -3.79 20.52
CA GLN A 213 -3.28 -4.21 20.86
C GLN A 213 -3.90 -4.92 19.67
N GLU A 214 -4.47 -6.10 19.90
CA GLU A 214 -5.25 -6.81 18.87
C GLU A 214 -6.60 -6.11 18.67
N VAL A 215 -6.95 -5.82 17.42
CA VAL A 215 -8.28 -5.36 17.02
C VAL A 215 -9.01 -6.55 16.41
N LYS A 216 -10.21 -6.84 16.91
CA LYS A 216 -10.99 -8.02 16.51
C LYS A 216 -12.06 -7.62 15.48
N PRO A 217 -11.84 -7.87 14.18
CA PRO A 217 -12.84 -7.57 13.16
C PRO A 217 -14.10 -8.42 13.34
N GLN A 218 -15.25 -7.84 12.98
CA GLN A 218 -16.54 -8.52 12.92
C GLN A 218 -16.84 -8.94 11.49
N GLU A 219 -17.39 -10.14 11.31
CA GLU A 219 -17.81 -10.61 9.99
C GLU A 219 -18.99 -9.77 9.45
N PRO A 220 -19.04 -9.51 8.13
CA PRO A 220 -18.06 -9.94 7.11
C PRO A 220 -16.82 -9.03 7.06
N TYR A 221 -15.65 -9.63 6.88
CA TYR A 221 -14.42 -8.92 6.51
C TYR A 221 -13.57 -9.75 5.53
N TRP A 222 -12.50 -9.13 5.03
CA TRP A 222 -11.65 -9.69 3.99
C TRP A 222 -10.99 -11.03 4.39
N SER A 223 -10.82 -11.92 3.40
CA SER A 223 -10.10 -13.20 3.54
C SER A 223 -8.62 -13.04 3.88
N PRO A 224 -7.95 -14.02 4.53
CA PRO A 224 -6.51 -13.95 4.82
C PRO A 224 -5.64 -13.58 3.63
N ARG A 225 -4.74 -12.61 3.81
CA ARG A 225 -3.93 -12.03 2.73
C ARG A 225 -2.79 -11.18 3.25
N GLY A 226 -1.81 -10.96 2.37
CA GLY A 226 -0.73 -10.00 2.49
C GLY A 226 -0.55 -9.17 1.22
N MET A 227 0.37 -8.21 1.28
CA MET A 227 0.78 -7.34 0.18
C MET A 227 2.18 -6.76 0.44
N ILE A 228 2.88 -6.37 -0.62
CA ILE A 228 4.11 -5.57 -0.58
C ILE A 228 3.79 -4.33 -1.41
N GLY A 229 3.80 -3.13 -0.81
CA GLY A 229 3.69 -1.88 -1.56
C GLY A 229 2.58 -0.94 -1.07
N GLY A 230 2.97 0.19 -0.49
CA GLY A 230 2.09 1.31 -0.18
C GLY A 230 1.01 1.06 0.90
N SER A 231 0.22 2.11 1.14
CA SER A 231 -0.96 2.08 2.02
C SER A 231 -1.96 3.16 1.56
N ALA A 232 -3.25 2.91 1.76
CA ALA A 232 -4.29 3.83 1.35
C ALA A 232 -5.19 4.19 2.54
N VAL A 233 -5.13 5.46 2.94
CA VAL A 233 -6.06 6.07 3.90
C VAL A 233 -6.74 7.23 3.22
N MET A 234 -8.06 7.15 3.09
CA MET A 234 -8.85 8.17 2.41
C MET A 234 -10.20 8.30 3.12
N ASN A 235 -10.66 9.54 3.30
CA ASN A 235 -11.94 9.84 3.96
C ASN A 235 -12.06 9.25 5.37
N GLY A 236 -10.95 9.24 6.12
CA GLY A 236 -10.90 8.71 7.49
C GLY A 236 -11.05 7.19 7.58
N ARG A 237 -10.70 6.45 6.52
CA ARG A 237 -10.81 4.99 6.46
C ARG A 237 -9.51 4.37 5.98
N ILE A 238 -9.16 3.24 6.56
CA ILE A 238 -8.17 2.30 6.02
C ILE A 238 -8.81 1.59 4.83
N TRP A 239 -8.08 1.47 3.73
CA TRP A 239 -8.51 0.72 2.54
C TRP A 239 -7.61 -0.49 2.30
N ILE A 240 -8.23 -1.64 2.02
CA ILE A 240 -7.57 -2.85 1.55
C ILE A 240 -8.00 -3.06 0.10
N LEU A 241 -7.03 -3.00 -0.81
CA LEU A 241 -7.24 -3.08 -2.26
C LEU A 241 -6.52 -4.33 -2.77
N GLY A 242 -7.25 -5.44 -2.94
CA GLY A 242 -6.68 -6.68 -3.45
C GLY A 242 -5.72 -7.39 -2.49
N GLY A 243 -4.56 -7.81 -3.00
CA GLY A 243 -3.55 -8.57 -2.27
C GLY A 243 -3.65 -10.06 -2.53
N GLY A 244 -2.97 -10.87 -1.73
CA GLY A 244 -2.97 -12.31 -1.98
C GLY A 244 -2.30 -13.14 -0.90
N THR A 245 -2.17 -14.43 -1.19
CA THR A 245 -1.34 -15.34 -0.42
C THR A 245 -0.23 -15.91 -1.30
N TYR A 246 0.96 -16.01 -0.74
CA TYR A 246 2.10 -16.69 -1.34
C TYR A 246 1.98 -18.20 -1.17
N ASP A 247 2.57 -18.96 -2.09
CA ASP A 247 2.55 -20.42 -2.07
C ASP A 247 3.50 -20.96 -0.99
N THR A 248 3.15 -22.10 -0.43
CA THR A 248 3.96 -22.79 0.56
C THR A 248 4.12 -24.27 0.15
N PRO A 249 4.99 -25.04 0.84
CA PRO A 249 5.05 -26.49 0.63
C PRO A 249 3.71 -27.21 0.85
N GLN A 250 2.83 -26.67 1.71
CA GLN A 250 1.51 -27.25 2.01
C GLN A 250 0.39 -26.69 1.12
N THR A 251 0.47 -25.41 0.74
CA THR A 251 -0.46 -24.73 -0.16
C THR A 251 0.29 -24.25 -1.41
N PRO A 252 0.47 -25.09 -2.43
CA PRO A 252 1.34 -24.79 -3.58
C PRO A 252 0.75 -23.77 -4.57
N LYS A 253 -0.47 -23.28 -4.30
CA LYS A 253 -1.17 -22.33 -5.17
C LYS A 253 -1.39 -21.02 -4.44
N ARG A 254 -0.88 -19.94 -5.05
CA ARG A 254 -1.15 -18.57 -4.61
C ARG A 254 -2.60 -18.18 -4.83
N ASN A 255 -3.14 -17.39 -3.90
CA ASN A 255 -4.39 -16.68 -4.10
C ASN A 255 -4.09 -15.22 -4.43
N PHE A 256 -4.92 -14.64 -5.27
CA PHE A 256 -4.86 -13.24 -5.67
C PHE A 256 -6.26 -12.66 -5.57
N TYR A 257 -6.36 -11.44 -5.09
CA TYR A 257 -7.62 -10.75 -4.84
C TYR A 257 -7.67 -9.41 -5.58
N ASN A 258 -8.90 -8.98 -5.90
CA ASN A 258 -9.24 -7.65 -6.43
C ASN A 258 -10.53 -7.09 -5.81
N ASP A 259 -10.91 -7.58 -4.65
CA ASP A 259 -11.95 -6.98 -3.82
C ASP A 259 -11.44 -5.71 -3.13
N VAL A 260 -12.38 -4.82 -2.82
CA VAL A 260 -12.11 -3.53 -2.19
C VAL A 260 -12.87 -3.44 -0.88
N TRP A 261 -12.11 -3.29 0.20
CA TRP A 261 -12.65 -3.17 1.55
C TRP A 261 -12.18 -1.90 2.22
N SER A 262 -13.00 -1.36 3.13
CA SER A 262 -12.55 -0.27 3.99
C SER A 262 -13.15 -0.33 5.39
N SER A 263 -12.45 0.25 6.36
CA SER A 263 -12.92 0.41 7.73
C SER A 263 -12.40 1.71 8.34
N ALA A 264 -13.22 2.33 9.20
CA ALA A 264 -12.81 3.50 9.97
C ALA A 264 -12.12 3.10 11.30
N ASP A 265 -12.37 1.89 11.80
CA ASP A 265 -11.97 1.44 13.14
C ASP A 265 -11.25 0.08 13.17
N GLY A 266 -11.11 -0.58 12.01
CA GLY A 266 -10.56 -1.93 11.89
C GLY A 266 -11.48 -3.03 12.43
N VAL A 267 -12.63 -2.70 13.01
CA VAL A 267 -13.61 -3.65 13.58
C VAL A 267 -14.72 -3.94 12.58
N SER A 268 -15.38 -2.89 12.08
CA SER A 268 -16.46 -3.01 11.11
C SER A 268 -15.95 -2.67 9.72
N TRP A 269 -15.98 -3.67 8.84
CA TRP A 269 -15.50 -3.54 7.46
C TRP A 269 -16.67 -3.46 6.48
N THR A 270 -16.47 -2.68 5.42
CA THR A 270 -17.41 -2.55 4.30
C THR A 270 -16.73 -3.07 3.05
N CYS A 271 -17.31 -4.11 2.43
CA CYS A 271 -16.97 -4.50 1.07
C CYS A 271 -17.65 -3.54 0.10
N HIS A 272 -16.87 -2.78 -0.65
CA HIS A 272 -17.39 -1.85 -1.66
C HIS A 272 -17.66 -2.56 -2.98
N ILE A 273 -16.76 -3.45 -3.37
CA ILE A 273 -16.92 -4.32 -4.55
C ILE A 273 -16.14 -5.62 -4.35
N GLU A 274 -16.73 -6.76 -4.71
CA GLU A 274 -16.10 -8.09 -4.58
C GLU A 274 -15.10 -8.40 -5.71
N SER A 275 -15.22 -7.70 -6.84
CA SER A 275 -14.32 -7.83 -7.98
C SER A 275 -14.24 -6.51 -8.74
N ALA A 276 -13.21 -5.72 -8.45
CA ALA A 276 -12.88 -4.54 -9.23
C ALA A 276 -12.48 -4.92 -10.68
N PRO A 277 -12.53 -3.98 -11.65
CA PRO A 277 -12.23 -4.29 -13.06
C PRO A 277 -10.76 -4.61 -13.33
N TRP A 278 -9.85 -4.23 -12.43
CA TRP A 278 -8.44 -4.60 -12.52
C TRP A 278 -8.22 -6.05 -12.10
N GLU A 279 -7.26 -6.73 -12.75
CA GLU A 279 -6.97 -8.14 -12.46
C GLU A 279 -6.55 -8.37 -11.00
N PRO A 280 -6.93 -9.50 -10.37
CA PRO A 280 -6.44 -9.90 -9.06
C PRO A 280 -4.93 -9.94 -8.99
N ARG A 281 -4.35 -9.34 -7.95
CA ARG A 281 -2.89 -9.12 -7.87
C ARG A 281 -2.37 -9.06 -6.44
N GLN A 282 -1.09 -9.39 -6.30
CA GLN A 282 -0.29 -9.11 -5.11
C GLN A 282 0.95 -8.31 -5.54
N TYR A 283 1.70 -7.81 -4.55
CA TYR A 283 2.92 -7.03 -4.78
C TYR A 283 2.70 -5.76 -5.60
N HIS A 284 1.47 -5.27 -5.66
CA HIS A 284 1.12 -4.00 -6.26
C HIS A 284 1.22 -2.91 -5.20
N ASP A 285 1.44 -1.69 -5.65
CA ASP A 285 1.42 -0.53 -4.77
C ASP A 285 0.03 0.11 -4.75
N VAL A 286 -0.29 0.69 -3.59
CA VAL A 286 -1.51 1.44 -3.37
C VAL A 286 -1.24 2.78 -2.69
N ALA A 287 -2.05 3.78 -3.02
CA ALA A 287 -1.97 5.10 -2.41
C ALA A 287 -3.33 5.80 -2.36
N ALA A 288 -3.42 6.85 -1.55
CA ALA A 288 -4.48 7.84 -1.63
C ALA A 288 -3.86 9.20 -2.04
N TRP A 289 -4.26 9.74 -3.19
CA TRP A 289 -3.75 10.99 -3.75
C TRP A 289 -4.79 11.64 -4.67
N ASP A 290 -4.88 12.97 -4.66
CA ASP A 290 -5.86 13.76 -5.44
C ASP A 290 -7.30 13.25 -5.25
N ASP A 291 -7.69 13.04 -3.98
CA ASP A 291 -9.00 12.52 -3.55
C ASP A 291 -9.40 11.18 -4.18
N ARG A 292 -8.40 10.37 -4.52
CA ARG A 292 -8.57 9.05 -5.17
C ARG A 292 -7.71 7.99 -4.51
N LEU A 293 -8.23 6.77 -4.53
CA LEU A 293 -7.49 5.53 -4.33
C LEU A 293 -6.77 5.18 -5.63
N TRP A 294 -5.54 4.70 -5.52
CA TRP A 294 -4.71 4.28 -6.63
C TRP A 294 -4.25 2.83 -6.43
N VAL A 295 -4.28 2.06 -7.51
CA VAL A 295 -3.74 0.70 -7.61
C VAL A 295 -2.87 0.65 -8.85
N MET A 296 -1.63 0.18 -8.71
CA MET A 296 -0.76 0.05 -9.88
C MET A 296 0.18 -1.15 -9.78
N GLU A 297 0.54 -1.68 -10.95
CA GLU A 297 1.54 -2.74 -11.09
C GLU A 297 1.09 -4.05 -10.42
N GLY A 298 2.05 -4.88 -10.02
CA GLY A 298 1.81 -6.12 -9.30
C GLY A 298 1.98 -7.37 -10.14
N TYR A 299 1.76 -8.51 -9.50
CA TYR A 299 1.94 -9.83 -10.07
C TYR A 299 0.67 -10.68 -9.97
N ASN A 300 0.40 -11.43 -11.03
CA ASN A 300 -0.57 -12.51 -11.05
C ASN A 300 0.08 -13.77 -11.64
N GLY A 301 -0.25 -14.95 -11.09
CA GLY A 301 0.37 -16.21 -11.51
C GLY A 301 0.09 -16.63 -12.96
N THR A 302 -0.97 -16.11 -13.57
CA THR A 302 -1.35 -16.42 -14.96
C THR A 302 -0.86 -15.37 -15.95
N SER A 303 -1.01 -14.09 -15.64
CA SER A 303 -0.71 -12.97 -16.54
C SER A 303 0.67 -12.32 -16.28
N GLY A 304 1.34 -12.66 -15.19
CA GLY A 304 2.68 -12.16 -14.84
C GLY A 304 2.67 -10.77 -14.22
N ASN A 305 3.78 -10.06 -14.40
CA ASN A 305 3.95 -8.67 -13.96
C ASN A 305 3.09 -7.72 -14.78
N ARG A 306 2.71 -6.58 -14.18
CA ARG A 306 1.78 -5.63 -14.79
C ARG A 306 2.29 -4.19 -14.76
N LYS A 307 1.65 -3.33 -15.55
CA LYS A 307 1.90 -1.88 -15.58
C LYS A 307 0.64 -1.05 -15.73
N ASP A 308 -0.52 -1.69 -15.58
CA ASP A 308 -1.78 -0.97 -15.57
C ASP A 308 -1.88 -0.14 -14.28
N VAL A 309 -2.50 1.03 -14.40
CA VAL A 309 -2.69 1.99 -13.32
C VAL A 309 -4.18 2.31 -13.24
N TRP A 310 -4.76 2.19 -12.06
CA TRP A 310 -6.20 2.36 -11.84
C TRP A 310 -6.44 3.34 -10.71
N HIS A 311 -7.51 4.12 -10.82
CA HIS A 311 -7.92 5.02 -9.74
C HIS A 311 -9.43 5.06 -9.53
N SER A 312 -9.85 5.37 -8.30
CA SER A 312 -11.27 5.47 -7.92
C SER A 312 -11.46 6.49 -6.80
N THR A 313 -12.56 7.25 -6.83
CA THR A 313 -12.95 8.18 -5.75
C THR A 313 -13.73 7.50 -4.63
N ASP A 314 -14.34 6.34 -4.89
CA ASP A 314 -15.27 5.68 -3.97
C ASP A 314 -14.95 4.20 -3.70
N GLY A 315 -13.97 3.63 -4.43
CA GLY A 315 -13.61 2.22 -4.36
C GLY A 315 -14.55 1.28 -5.12
N VAL A 316 -15.56 1.81 -5.81
CA VAL A 316 -16.56 1.05 -6.59
C VAL A 316 -16.37 1.28 -8.08
N GLU A 317 -16.35 2.54 -8.51
CA GLU A 317 -16.11 2.90 -9.91
C GLU A 317 -14.63 3.17 -10.13
N TRP A 318 -14.00 2.36 -11.01
CA TRP A 318 -12.57 2.42 -11.29
C TRP A 318 -12.31 2.81 -12.72
N HIS A 319 -11.34 3.71 -12.92
CA HIS A 319 -10.88 4.13 -14.23
C HIS A 319 -9.42 3.74 -14.41
N GLU A 320 -9.09 3.12 -15.55
CA GLU A 320 -7.72 2.89 -15.94
C GLU A 320 -7.11 4.20 -16.46
N LEU A 321 -5.91 4.53 -16.00
CA LEU A 321 -5.06 5.56 -16.58
C LEU A 321 -4.18 4.91 -17.66
N PRO A 322 -4.43 5.18 -18.96
CA PRO A 322 -3.73 4.49 -20.03
C PRO A 322 -2.30 5.04 -20.23
N GLU A 323 -1.58 4.42 -21.16
CA GLU A 323 -0.26 4.88 -21.63
C GLU A 323 0.84 4.91 -20.56
N THR A 324 0.78 4.00 -19.59
CA THR A 324 1.86 3.82 -18.61
C THR A 324 3.23 3.57 -19.29
N PRO A 325 4.25 4.42 -19.04
CA PRO A 325 5.44 4.48 -19.89
C PRO A 325 6.51 3.43 -19.57
N TRP A 326 6.42 2.75 -18.42
CA TRP A 326 7.42 1.76 -18.01
C TRP A 326 7.07 0.32 -18.43
N LYS A 327 8.02 -0.60 -18.19
CA LYS A 327 7.85 -2.05 -18.36
C LYS A 327 7.06 -2.66 -17.21
N PRO A 328 6.28 -3.74 -17.43
CA PRO A 328 5.58 -4.44 -16.37
C PRO A 328 6.49 -4.83 -15.20
N ARG A 329 6.04 -4.56 -13.97
CA ARG A 329 6.78 -4.80 -12.73
C ARG A 329 5.85 -5.09 -11.55
N HIS A 330 6.44 -5.37 -10.40
CA HIS A 330 5.79 -5.41 -9.10
C HIS A 330 6.74 -4.91 -8.02
N ALA A 331 6.20 -4.66 -6.84
CA ALA A 331 6.87 -4.18 -5.64
C ALA A 331 7.88 -3.09 -5.98
N ALA A 332 7.36 -2.09 -6.70
CA ALA A 332 8.04 -0.82 -6.83
C ALA A 332 7.98 -0.08 -5.49
N SER A 333 8.26 1.21 -5.56
CA SER A 333 8.18 2.12 -4.44
C SER A 333 7.31 3.29 -4.83
N LEU A 334 6.09 3.30 -4.30
CA LEU A 334 5.12 4.35 -4.57
C LEU A 334 5.13 5.43 -3.48
N TYR A 335 5.25 6.68 -3.90
CA TYR A 335 5.23 7.83 -2.99
C TYR A 335 4.08 8.78 -3.31
N VAL A 336 3.44 9.30 -2.28
CA VAL A 336 2.70 10.57 -2.36
C VAL A 336 3.61 11.66 -1.84
N HIS A 337 4.13 12.50 -2.73
CA HIS A 337 5.17 13.47 -2.40
C HIS A 337 5.02 14.75 -3.21
N ILE A 338 4.89 15.90 -2.53
CA ILE A 338 4.78 17.24 -3.12
C ILE A 338 3.78 17.26 -4.30
N ASP A 339 2.51 17.07 -3.95
CA ASP A 339 1.34 17.10 -4.85
C ASP A 339 1.46 16.21 -6.09
N ALA A 340 2.13 15.06 -5.94
CA ALA A 340 2.28 14.09 -7.00
C ALA A 340 2.41 12.66 -6.47
N LEU A 341 2.07 11.71 -7.35
CA LEU A 341 2.34 10.30 -7.16
C LEU A 341 3.64 9.93 -7.86
N TRP A 342 4.53 9.17 -7.22
CA TRP A 342 5.84 8.81 -7.79
C TRP A 342 6.02 7.30 -7.79
N MET A 343 6.39 6.74 -8.93
CA MET A 343 6.79 5.34 -9.04
C MET A 343 8.31 5.27 -9.17
N VAL A 344 8.94 4.47 -8.31
CA VAL A 344 10.39 4.30 -8.25
C VAL A 344 10.75 2.82 -8.25
N ALA A 345 11.62 2.41 -9.19
CA ALA A 345 12.19 1.07 -9.26
C ALA A 345 11.15 -0.08 -9.29
N GLY A 346 11.53 -1.28 -8.83
CA GLY A 346 10.70 -2.48 -8.80
C GLY A 346 11.41 -3.72 -9.32
N ASN A 347 10.70 -4.85 -9.33
CA ASN A 347 11.26 -6.16 -9.64
C ASN A 347 11.86 -6.29 -11.07
N ASN A 348 11.59 -5.34 -11.97
CA ASN A 348 12.19 -5.28 -13.31
C ASN A 348 13.66 -4.82 -13.29
N MET A 349 14.18 -4.45 -12.12
CA MET A 349 15.57 -4.07 -11.88
C MET A 349 16.01 -2.85 -12.70
N GLU A 350 15.10 -1.89 -12.91
CA GLU A 350 15.42 -0.58 -13.47
C GLU A 350 15.47 0.45 -12.33
N PRO A 351 16.49 1.35 -12.30
CA PRO A 351 16.57 2.42 -11.30
C PRO A 351 15.84 3.69 -11.79
N ASP A 352 14.67 3.51 -12.39
CA ASP A 352 13.89 4.58 -12.99
C ASP A 352 12.93 5.25 -11.99
N VAL A 353 12.67 6.52 -12.24
CA VAL A 353 11.80 7.38 -11.44
C VAL A 353 10.82 8.10 -12.35
N TRP A 354 9.54 7.92 -12.06
CA TRP A 354 8.43 8.53 -12.78
C TRP A 354 7.54 9.30 -11.83
N LYS A 355 7.02 10.43 -12.29
CA LYS A 355 6.12 11.30 -11.52
C LYS A 355 4.81 11.47 -12.26
N LEU A 356 3.69 11.21 -11.61
CA LEU A 356 2.36 11.54 -12.11
C LEU A 356 1.95 12.92 -11.63
N VAL A 357 1.57 13.79 -12.56
CA VAL A 357 1.07 15.13 -12.28
C VAL A 357 -0.29 15.34 -12.91
N ARG A 358 -1.07 16.26 -12.35
CA ARG A 358 -2.30 16.77 -12.98
C ARG A 358 -1.94 17.67 -14.16
N LYS A 359 -2.67 17.53 -15.28
CA LYS A 359 -2.52 18.37 -16.48
C LYS A 359 -3.24 19.71 -16.35
#